data_AF-A0A8E0WVC8-F1
#
_entry.id   AF-A0A8E0WVC8-F1
#
_cell.length_a   1.000
_cell.length_b   1.000
_cell.length_c   1.000
_cell.angle_alpha   90.00
_cell.angle_beta   90.00
_cell.angle_gamma   90.00
#
_symmetry.space_group_name_H-M   'P 1'
#
loop_
_entity.id
_entity.type
_entity.pdbx_description
1 polymer ?
#
loop_
_entity_poly.entity_id
_entity_poly.type
_entity_poly.pdbx_seq_one_letter_code
_entity_poly.pdbx_strand_id
1 'polypeptide(L)'
;MAEILPYRSTPVFNQDTLPAALRARHDTKAGVWGVIRVFEGELRLTYLEPPSEIVLTPDQPGLILPQQPHFVTPTGPMKMQVDFYDHIPKL
;
A
#
# COMPACT_ATOMS: atom_id res chain seq x y z
N MET A 1 -9.55 -1.40 24.37
CA MET A 1 -10.06 -0.94 23.07
C MET A 1 -9.67 -2.00 22.06
N ALA A 2 -10.60 -2.49 21.23
CA ALA A 2 -10.27 -3.54 20.26
C ALA A 2 -9.27 -3.00 19.23
N GLU A 3 -8.21 -3.76 18.97
CA GLU A 3 -7.27 -3.47 17.88
C GLU A 3 -7.98 -3.73 16.54
N ILE A 4 -7.93 -2.75 15.65
CA ILE A 4 -8.43 -2.92 14.28
C ILE A 4 -7.35 -3.67 13.52
N LEU A 5 -7.56 -4.97 13.32
CA LEU A 5 -6.67 -5.85 12.57
C LEU A 5 -7.08 -5.90 11.10
N PRO A 6 -6.14 -6.11 10.16
CA PRO A 6 -6.49 -6.31 8.78
C PRO A 6 -7.29 -7.61 8.62
N TYR A 7 -8.33 -7.58 7.80
CA TYR A 7 -9.09 -8.80 7.49
C TYR A 7 -8.36 -9.67 6.46
N ARG A 8 -7.39 -9.10 5.74
CA ARG A 8 -6.56 -9.79 4.75
C ARG A 8 -5.23 -9.06 4.58
N SER A 9 -4.16 -9.81 4.37
CA SER A 9 -2.87 -9.30 3.92
C SER A 9 -2.40 -10.05 2.68
N THR A 10 -1.61 -9.39 1.83
CA THR A 10 -0.92 -10.08 0.72
C THR A 10 0.27 -10.91 1.25
N PRO A 11 0.87 -11.80 0.44
CA PRO A 11 2.25 -12.20 0.65
C PRO A 11 3.19 -10.99 0.67
N VAL A 12 4.40 -11.18 1.22
CA VAL A 12 5.47 -10.20 1.09
C VAL A 12 6.00 -10.24 -0.35
N PHE A 13 6.05 -9.09 -1.00
CA PHE A 13 6.62 -8.92 -2.33
C PHE A 13 7.99 -8.25 -2.25
N ASN A 14 8.88 -8.63 -3.15
CA ASN A 14 10.09 -7.86 -3.46
C ASN A 14 9.97 -7.18 -4.84
N GLN A 15 11.04 -6.54 -5.30
CA GLN A 15 11.06 -5.84 -6.60
C GLN A 15 10.74 -6.75 -7.81
N ASP A 16 11.04 -8.04 -7.71
CA ASP A 16 10.88 -9.01 -8.81
C ASP A 16 9.51 -9.71 -8.74
N THR A 17 8.98 -9.92 -7.54
CA THR A 17 7.70 -10.62 -7.33
C THR A 17 6.50 -9.67 -7.25
N LEU A 18 6.72 -8.34 -7.23
CA LEU A 18 5.64 -7.36 -7.15
C LEU A 18 4.73 -7.46 -8.39
N PRO A 19 3.44 -7.82 -8.23
CA PRO A 19 2.55 -8.01 -9.36
C PRO A 19 2.42 -6.75 -10.21
N ALA A 20 2.37 -6.92 -11.55
CA ALA A 20 2.17 -5.81 -12.48
C ALA A 20 0.91 -5.00 -12.19
N ALA A 21 -0.14 -5.64 -11.66
CA ALA A 21 -1.38 -4.98 -11.27
C ALA A 21 -1.19 -3.90 -10.19
N LEU A 22 -0.28 -4.10 -9.23
CA LEU A 22 0.00 -3.11 -8.20
C LEU A 22 0.90 -1.96 -8.71
N ARG A 23 1.61 -2.20 -9.82
CA ARG A 23 2.46 -1.21 -10.50
C ARG A 23 1.70 -0.37 -11.53
N ALA A 24 0.46 -0.73 -11.84
CA ALA A 24 -0.43 0.00 -12.74
C ALA A 24 -1.53 0.70 -11.93
N ARG A 25 -2.22 1.66 -12.55
CA ARG A 25 -3.39 2.33 -11.95
C ARG A 25 -4.41 1.29 -11.47
N HIS A 26 -4.72 1.34 -10.18
CA HIS A 26 -5.79 0.56 -9.56
C HIS A 26 -6.33 1.30 -8.33
N ASP A 27 -7.35 0.73 -7.72
CA ASP A 27 -7.95 1.23 -6.48
C ASP A 27 -8.47 0.06 -5.63
N THR A 28 -8.81 0.37 -4.38
CA THR A 28 -9.53 -0.54 -3.49
C THR A 28 -11.03 -0.37 -3.67
N LYS A 29 -11.81 -1.40 -3.32
CA LYS A 29 -13.28 -1.33 -3.31
C LYS A 29 -13.78 -0.27 -2.32
N ALA A 30 -15.02 0.19 -2.50
CA ALA A 30 -15.72 1.00 -1.52
C ALA A 30 -15.70 0.32 -0.13
N GLY A 31 -15.43 1.11 0.92
CA GLY A 31 -15.30 0.61 2.29
C GLY A 31 -14.03 -0.19 2.58
N VAL A 32 -13.04 -0.22 1.67
CA VAL A 32 -11.76 -0.92 1.88
C VAL A 32 -10.59 0.05 1.92
N TRP A 33 -9.88 0.07 3.04
CA TRP A 33 -8.61 0.79 3.19
C TRP A 33 -7.45 -0.16 2.90
N GLY A 34 -6.43 0.35 2.20
CA GLY A 34 -5.16 -0.34 2.01
C GLY A 34 -4.08 0.30 2.85
N VAL A 35 -3.23 -0.50 3.50
CA VAL A 35 -2.01 -0.03 4.14
C VAL A 35 -0.83 -0.74 3.50
N ILE A 36 0.04 0.03 2.86
CA ILE A 36 1.29 -0.49 2.30
C ILE A 36 2.36 -0.37 3.37
N ARG A 37 2.88 -1.51 3.82
CA ARG A 37 4.02 -1.59 4.75
C ARG A 37 5.27 -1.99 4.00
N VAL A 38 6.35 -1.27 4.23
CA VAL A 38 7.69 -1.63 3.76
C VAL A 38 8.43 -2.28 4.92
N PHE A 39 9.15 -3.35 4.67
CA PHE A 39 9.99 -4.03 5.67
C PHE A 39 11.47 -3.77 5.43
N GLU A 40 11.88 -3.64 4.15
CA GLU A 40 13.24 -3.37 3.72
C GLU A 40 13.21 -2.46 2.49
N GLY A 41 14.20 -1.58 2.37
CA GLY A 41 14.32 -0.65 1.25
C GLY A 41 13.23 0.41 1.24
N GLU A 42 12.81 0.81 0.04
CA GLU A 42 11.80 1.84 -0.17
C GLU A 42 11.08 1.66 -1.50
N LEU A 43 9.92 2.30 -1.62
CA LEU A 43 9.19 2.41 -2.89
C LEU A 43 8.45 3.72 -2.97
N ARG A 44 8.09 4.12 -4.19
CA ARG A 44 7.25 5.30 -4.44
C ARG A 44 5.79 4.88 -4.54
N LEU A 45 4.93 5.56 -3.78
CA LEU A 45 3.48 5.49 -3.92
C LEU A 45 3.00 6.76 -4.64
N THR A 46 2.31 6.59 -5.76
CA THR A 46 1.73 7.68 -6.54
C THR A 46 0.21 7.64 -6.42
N TYR A 47 -0.37 8.74 -5.92
CA TYR A 47 -1.80 9.01 -5.94
C TYR A 47 -2.15 9.77 -7.20
N LEU A 48 -3.27 9.45 -7.83
CA LEU A 48 -3.69 10.08 -9.08
C LEU A 48 -4.67 11.23 -8.87
N GLU A 49 -5.45 11.19 -7.79
CA GLU A 49 -6.59 12.11 -7.57
C GLU A 49 -6.72 12.46 -6.06
N PRO A 50 -6.29 13.66 -5.63
CA PRO A 50 -5.42 14.59 -6.37
C PRO A 50 -4.02 14.00 -6.60
N PRO A 51 -3.33 14.40 -7.69
CA PRO A 51 -1.97 13.90 -7.97
C PRO A 51 -0.99 14.26 -6.86
N SER A 52 -0.36 13.25 -6.28
CA SER A 52 0.75 13.43 -5.34
C SER A 52 1.59 12.16 -5.23
N GLU A 53 2.80 12.28 -4.71
CA GLU A 53 3.70 11.15 -4.54
C GLU A 53 4.35 11.19 -3.16
N ILE A 54 4.55 10.01 -2.58
CA ILE A 54 5.32 9.83 -1.36
C ILE A 54 6.26 8.64 -1.50
N VAL A 55 7.41 8.71 -0.81
CA VAL A 55 8.30 7.56 -0.66
C VAL A 55 7.90 6.84 0.62
N LEU A 56 7.71 5.53 0.53
CA LEU A 56 7.42 4.67 1.66
C LEU A 56 8.70 3.99 2.12
N THR A 57 8.91 3.98 3.42
CA THR A 57 10.03 3.33 4.12
C THR A 57 9.48 2.48 5.26
N PRO A 58 10.31 1.67 5.95
CA PRO A 58 9.83 0.89 7.10
C PRO A 58 9.15 1.70 8.21
N ASP A 59 9.55 2.97 8.37
CA ASP A 59 9.00 3.89 9.36
C ASP A 59 7.82 4.71 8.84
N GLN A 60 7.53 4.64 7.54
CA GLN A 60 6.49 5.45 6.88
C GLN A 60 5.58 4.57 6.01
N PRO A 61 4.54 3.93 6.60
CA PRO A 61 3.57 3.17 5.84
C PRO A 61 2.66 4.09 5.01
N GLY A 62 2.22 3.60 3.85
CA GLY A 62 1.31 4.31 2.95
C GLY A 62 -0.15 3.95 3.21
N LEU A 63 -1.00 4.95 3.46
CA LEU A 63 -2.45 4.75 3.57
C LEU A 63 -3.15 5.02 2.23
N ILE A 64 -4.01 4.09 1.83
CA ILE A 64 -4.89 4.21 0.67
C ILE A 64 -6.33 4.27 1.16
N LEU A 65 -7.05 5.32 0.76
CA LEU A 65 -8.47 5.46 1.04
C LEU A 65 -9.32 4.60 0.08
N PRO A 66 -10.56 4.23 0.47
CA PRO A 66 -11.46 3.50 -0.40
C PRO A 66 -11.64 4.20 -1.75
N GLN A 67 -11.48 3.44 -2.84
CA GLN A 67 -11.62 3.92 -4.23
C GLN A 67 -10.63 5.01 -4.64
N GLN A 68 -9.56 5.23 -3.86
CA GLN A 68 -8.53 6.20 -4.20
C GLN A 68 -7.58 5.60 -5.26
N PRO A 69 -7.52 6.16 -6.48
CA PRO A 69 -6.68 5.59 -7.52
C PRO A 69 -5.19 5.86 -7.24
N HIS A 70 -4.39 4.80 -7.31
CA HIS A 70 -2.96 4.83 -6.99
C HIS A 70 -2.20 3.71 -7.71
N PHE A 71 -0.87 3.74 -7.58
CA PHE A 71 0.02 2.64 -7.95
C PHE A 71 1.36 2.78 -7.21
N VAL A 72 2.13 1.70 -7.16
CA VAL A 72 3.48 1.68 -6.55
C VAL A 72 4.59 1.44 -7.57
N THR A 73 5.70 2.13 -7.39
CA THR A 73 6.92 1.96 -8.20
C THR A 73 8.09 1.61 -7.28
N PRO A 74 8.66 0.40 -7.36
CA PRO A 74 9.91 0.09 -6.67
C PRO A 74 11.03 1.03 -7.16
N THR A 75 11.79 1.61 -6.24
CA THR A 75 12.94 2.48 -6.56
C THR A 75 14.28 1.75 -6.42
N GLY A 76 14.25 0.52 -5.92
CA GLY A 76 15.40 -0.37 -5.75
C GLY A 76 14.96 -1.70 -5.13
N PRO A 77 15.90 -2.51 -4.59
CA PRO A 77 15.57 -3.68 -3.79
C PRO A 77 14.69 -3.27 -2.60
N MET A 78 13.57 -3.97 -2.42
CA MET A 78 12.62 -3.69 -1.35
C MET A 78 11.86 -4.94 -0.92
N LYS A 79 11.20 -4.85 0.23
CA LYS A 79 10.18 -5.82 0.66
C LYS A 79 8.95 -5.07 1.14
N MET A 80 7.77 -5.41 0.63
CA MET A 80 6.50 -4.79 1.04
C MET A 80 5.38 -5.81 1.21
N GLN A 81 4.36 -5.42 1.97
CA GLN A 81 3.08 -6.12 2.08
C GLN A 81 1.95 -5.10 2.06
N VAL A 82 0.79 -5.51 1.54
CA VAL A 82 -0.44 -4.71 1.61
C VAL A 82 -1.41 -5.37 2.56
N ASP A 83 -1.83 -4.62 3.57
CA ASP A 83 -2.88 -4.96 4.50
C ASP A 83 -4.20 -4.32 4.06
N PHE A 84 -5.28 -5.07 4.12
CA PHE A 84 -6.63 -4.61 3.77
C PHE A 84 -7.52 -4.58 5.02
N TYR A 85 -8.17 -3.44 5.22
CA TYR A 85 -9.06 -3.18 6.34
C TYR A 85 -10.46 -2.83 5.84
N ASP A 86 -11.47 -3.24 6.60
CA ASP A 86 -12.89 -2.91 6.41
C ASP A 86 -13.35 -1.73 7.29
N HIS A 87 -12.43 -1.19 8.09
CA HIS A 87 -12.58 0.01 8.92
C HIS A 87 -11.32 0.88 8.77
N ILE A 88 -11.40 2.15 9.15
CA ILE A 88 -10.23 3.05 9.13
C ILE A 88 -9.16 2.50 10.08
N PRO A 89 -7.96 2.14 9.58
CA PRO A 89 -6.87 1.66 10.43
C PRO A 89 -6.29 2.80 11.26
N LYS A 90 -5.76 2.48 12.44
CA LYS A 90 -4.88 3.38 13.19
C LYS A 90 -3.44 3.04 12.80
N LEU A 91 -2.75 3.98 12.17
CA LEU A 91 -1.34 3.88 11.81
C LEU A 91 -0.45 4.52 12.87
#